data_AF-A0A5N4EH14-F1
#
_entry.id   AF-A0A5N4EH14-F1
#
_cell.length_a   1.000
_cell.length_b   1.000
_cell.length_c   1.000
_cell.angle_alpha   90.00
_cell.angle_beta   90.00
_cell.angle_gamma   90.00
#
_symmetry.space_group_name_H-M   'P 1'
#
loop_
_entity.id
_entity.type
_entity.pdbx_description
1 polymer ?
#
loop_
_entity_poly.entity_id
_entity_poly.type
_entity_poly.pdbx_seq_one_letter_code
_entity_poly.pdbx_strand_id
1 'polypeptide(L)'
;MNSLHGWFCLVLSSIALSHLLTFFPRCPFAGIVFAHYGPVWKQQRKFSHSTLRHFGLGKLSLEPKIIEEFKYVKEEMQKHGEDPFNPFPIVNNAVSNIICSLCFGQRFDYTNSEFKKMLNFTSRALEICLNNQLLLVNICSWLYYLPFGPFKELRQIEKDLTTFLKKIIKDHRESLDAENPQDFIDMYLLHVEEESKNNSNSSFDEDYLFYIIGDLFIAGTDTTTNSLLWCLLYMSLNPDIQEKVHEEIERVIGADRAPSLTDKAQMPYTEATIMEVQRLNAVVPLSIPHMTSEKTGKSRARARKEIRKRVCMGEQLAKMELFLMFVSLMQSFTFALPKDSKKPILTGKYGLTLAPHPFNIIISKR
;
A
#
# COMPACT_ATOMS: atom_id res chain seq x y z
N MET A 1 47.09 2.65 15.42
CA MET A 1 46.31 2.64 14.14
C MET A 1 45.00 1.86 14.18
N ASN A 2 44.60 1.20 15.29
CA ASN A 2 43.36 0.39 15.34
C ASN A 2 42.21 0.97 16.18
N SER A 3 42.21 2.25 16.56
CA SER A 3 41.14 2.82 17.41
C SER A 3 40.24 3.86 16.72
N LEU A 4 40.62 4.38 15.55
CA LEU A 4 39.82 5.34 14.76
C LEU A 4 38.82 4.67 13.80
N HIS A 5 39.07 3.43 13.37
CA HIS A 5 38.16 2.68 12.50
C HIS A 5 36.89 2.19 13.24
N GLY A 6 37.00 1.89 14.54
CA GLY A 6 35.86 1.46 15.36
C GLY A 6 34.87 2.60 15.65
N TRP A 7 35.36 3.83 15.83
CA TRP A 7 34.53 5.01 16.05
C TRP A 7 33.82 5.49 14.78
N PHE A 8 34.47 5.44 13.62
CA PHE A 8 33.81 5.78 12.35
C PHE A 8 32.66 4.81 11.99
N CYS A 9 32.82 3.51 12.22
CA CYS A 9 31.73 2.53 12.01
C CYS A 9 30.57 2.67 13.02
N LEU A 10 30.84 3.07 14.28
CA LEU A 10 29.79 3.22 15.30
C LEU A 10 29.04 4.56 15.17
N VAL A 11 29.72 5.65 14.81
CA VAL A 11 29.06 6.97 14.62
C VAL A 11 28.21 6.98 13.33
N LEU A 12 28.66 6.32 12.27
CA LEU A 12 27.85 6.12 11.05
C LEU A 12 26.63 5.21 11.28
N SER A 13 26.66 4.31 12.29
CA SER A 13 25.54 3.38 12.54
C SER A 13 24.33 4.01 13.23
N SER A 14 24.49 5.15 13.92
CA SER A 14 23.41 5.75 14.72
C SER A 14 22.85 7.05 14.13
N ILE A 15 23.62 7.78 13.31
CA ILE A 15 23.18 9.04 12.68
C ILE A 15 22.73 8.79 11.23
N ALA A 16 23.37 7.86 10.50
CA ALA A 16 22.96 7.58 9.11
C ALA A 16 21.68 6.74 9.01
N LEU A 17 21.37 5.91 10.04
CA LEU A 17 20.14 5.11 10.07
C LEU A 17 18.87 5.90 10.42
N SER A 18 18.99 7.05 11.10
CA SER A 18 17.82 7.89 11.41
C SER A 18 17.32 8.65 10.18
N HIS A 19 18.20 9.02 9.25
CA HIS A 19 17.83 9.71 8.01
C HIS A 19 17.42 8.77 6.88
N LEU A 20 17.53 7.45 7.05
CA LEU A 20 17.56 6.49 5.95
C LEU A 20 16.20 6.31 5.21
N LEU A 21 15.08 6.86 5.71
CA LEU A 21 13.73 6.37 5.37
C LEU A 21 12.63 7.42 5.32
N THR A 22 12.96 8.71 5.25
CA THR A 22 11.92 9.69 4.98
C THR A 22 11.65 9.69 3.47
N PHE A 23 10.42 9.34 3.08
CA PHE A 23 9.91 9.40 1.70
C PHE A 23 10.26 10.72 1.00
N PHE A 24 10.44 11.80 1.80
CA PHE A 24 11.14 13.01 1.43
C PHE A 24 12.17 13.41 2.48
N PRO A 25 13.42 13.76 2.11
CA PRO A 25 14.51 14.12 3.05
C PRO A 25 14.24 15.37 3.90
N ARG A 26 13.08 16.01 3.73
CA ARG A 26 12.55 17.11 4.55
C ARG A 26 11.21 16.82 5.23
N CYS A 27 10.65 15.62 5.08
CA CYS A 27 9.47 15.26 5.87
C CYS A 27 9.89 15.21 7.36
N PRO A 28 9.23 15.96 8.25
CA PRO A 28 9.33 15.67 9.68
C PRO A 28 8.95 14.20 9.90
N PHE A 29 9.49 13.56 10.94
CA PHE A 29 9.11 12.20 11.35
C PHE A 29 7.66 12.19 11.87
N ALA A 30 6.71 12.39 10.97
CA ALA A 30 5.28 12.51 11.17
C ALA A 30 4.55 11.39 10.40
N GLY A 31 3.22 11.32 10.55
CA GLY A 31 2.42 10.20 10.04
C GLY A 31 2.43 8.97 10.96
N ILE A 32 2.30 7.79 10.38
CA ILE A 32 2.17 6.49 11.07
C ILE A 32 3.33 5.55 10.74
N VAL A 33 3.79 5.55 9.49
CA VAL A 33 4.77 4.58 8.98
C VAL A 33 6.16 4.93 9.51
N PHE A 34 6.61 6.16 9.27
CA PHE A 34 7.98 6.60 9.57
C PHE A 34 8.13 7.45 10.85
N ALA A 35 7.01 7.89 11.46
CA ALA A 35 7.05 8.64 12.71
C ALA A 35 7.74 7.86 13.84
N HIS A 36 8.48 8.56 14.72
CA HIS A 36 9.17 7.93 15.86
C HIS A 36 8.19 7.29 16.85
N TYR A 37 8.64 6.24 17.54
CA TYR A 37 7.82 5.62 18.58
C TYR A 37 7.73 6.54 19.79
N GLY A 38 6.54 7.03 20.10
CA GLY A 38 6.29 7.94 21.21
C GLY A 38 4.78 8.11 21.49
N PRO A 39 4.41 8.98 22.45
CA PRO A 39 3.01 9.26 22.78
C PRO A 39 2.19 9.73 21.56
N VAL A 40 2.74 10.66 20.77
CA VAL A 40 2.12 11.19 19.53
C VAL A 40 1.80 10.05 18.57
N TRP A 41 2.79 9.23 18.21
CA TRP A 41 2.58 8.09 17.31
C TRP A 41 1.54 7.10 17.86
N LYS A 42 1.51 6.86 19.17
CA LYS A 42 0.50 5.96 19.77
C LYS A 42 -0.91 6.53 19.68
N GLN A 43 -1.07 7.83 19.95
CA GLN A 43 -2.36 8.52 19.86
C GLN A 43 -2.84 8.53 18.41
N GLN A 44 -1.99 8.99 17.49
CA GLN A 44 -2.27 9.04 16.07
C GLN A 44 -2.62 7.66 15.52
N ARG A 45 -1.80 6.64 15.80
CA ARG A 45 -2.07 5.26 15.38
C ARG A 45 -3.37 4.70 15.95
N LYS A 46 -3.66 4.96 17.23
CA LYS A 46 -4.88 4.47 17.89
C LYS A 46 -6.11 5.12 17.27
N PHE A 47 -6.08 6.44 17.08
CA PHE A 47 -7.13 7.18 16.40
C PHE A 47 -7.33 6.63 14.99
N SER A 48 -6.27 6.58 14.17
CA SER A 48 -6.39 6.17 12.78
C SER A 48 -6.98 4.76 12.63
N HIS A 49 -6.47 3.81 13.42
CA HIS A 49 -6.98 2.43 13.38
C HIS A 49 -8.42 2.33 13.88
N SER A 50 -8.80 3.10 14.89
CA SER A 50 -10.18 3.15 15.40
C SER A 50 -11.14 3.70 14.33
N THR A 51 -10.76 4.81 13.69
CA THR A 51 -11.54 5.46 12.62
C THR A 51 -11.67 4.56 11.40
N LEU A 52 -10.58 3.95 10.92
CA LEU A 52 -10.68 3.01 9.80
C LEU A 52 -11.57 1.79 10.13
N ARG A 53 -11.52 1.28 11.36
CA ARG A 53 -12.43 0.21 11.81
C ARG A 53 -13.89 0.68 11.89
N HIS A 54 -14.14 1.95 12.19
CA HIS A 54 -15.48 2.53 12.13
C HIS A 54 -16.04 2.40 10.71
N PHE A 55 -15.26 2.77 9.69
CA PHE A 55 -15.62 2.67 8.27
C PHE A 55 -15.54 1.27 7.65
N GLY A 56 -15.28 0.23 8.46
CA GLY A 56 -15.37 -1.16 8.00
C GLY A 56 -14.04 -1.87 7.76
N LEU A 57 -12.89 -1.26 8.08
CA LEU A 57 -11.60 -1.96 8.01
C LEU A 57 -11.64 -3.26 8.82
N GLY A 58 -11.43 -4.38 8.13
CA GLY A 58 -11.47 -5.71 8.75
C GLY A 58 -12.87 -6.25 9.07
N LYS A 59 -13.94 -5.61 8.58
CA LYS A 59 -15.34 -6.02 8.82
C LYS A 59 -16.02 -6.42 7.50
N LEU A 60 -17.01 -7.30 7.60
CA LEU A 60 -17.82 -7.73 6.44
C LEU A 60 -18.55 -6.58 5.74
N SER A 61 -18.77 -5.44 6.42
CA SER A 61 -19.41 -4.25 5.85
C SER A 61 -18.63 -3.64 4.68
N LEU A 62 -17.35 -3.99 4.51
CA LEU A 62 -16.53 -3.51 3.40
C LEU A 62 -16.57 -4.42 2.17
N GLU A 63 -17.03 -5.67 2.31
CA GLU A 63 -17.12 -6.61 1.17
C GLU A 63 -17.89 -6.02 -0.01
N PRO A 64 -19.07 -5.39 0.18
CA PRO A 64 -19.82 -4.83 -0.94
C PRO A 64 -19.03 -3.79 -1.73
N LYS A 65 -18.19 -2.97 -1.07
CA LYS A 65 -17.33 -1.99 -1.77
C LYS A 65 -16.27 -2.67 -2.62
N ILE A 66 -15.64 -3.73 -2.11
CA ILE A 66 -14.61 -4.49 -2.86
C ILE A 66 -15.26 -5.23 -4.05
N ILE A 67 -16.43 -5.83 -3.85
CA ILE A 67 -17.18 -6.51 -4.91
C ILE A 67 -17.70 -5.52 -5.95
N GLU A 68 -18.13 -4.33 -5.53
CA GLU A 68 -18.49 -3.23 -6.44
C GLU A 68 -17.28 -2.78 -7.26
N GLU A 69 -16.12 -2.59 -6.62
CA GLU A 69 -14.86 -2.27 -7.31
C GLU A 69 -14.49 -3.34 -8.36
N PHE A 70 -14.69 -4.61 -8.02
CA PHE A 70 -14.46 -5.71 -8.94
C PHE A 70 -15.36 -5.64 -10.18
N LYS A 71 -16.59 -5.11 -10.10
CA LYS A 71 -17.43 -4.94 -11.30
C LYS A 71 -16.76 -4.05 -12.34
N TYR A 72 -16.17 -2.94 -11.89
CA TYR A 72 -15.41 -2.05 -12.78
C TYR A 72 -14.15 -2.73 -13.32
N VAL A 73 -13.43 -3.51 -12.50
CA VAL A 73 -12.30 -4.32 -12.99
C VAL A 73 -12.74 -5.30 -14.07
N LYS A 74 -13.85 -6.00 -13.85
CA LYS A 74 -14.42 -6.97 -14.79
C LYS A 74 -14.77 -6.30 -16.11
N GLU A 75 -15.46 -5.16 -16.07
CA GLU A 75 -15.81 -4.37 -17.25
C GLU A 75 -14.56 -3.89 -18.00
N GLU A 76 -13.56 -3.35 -17.31
CA GLU A 76 -12.32 -2.85 -17.93
C GLU A 76 -11.48 -3.96 -18.55
N MET A 77 -11.36 -5.11 -17.88
CA MET A 77 -10.67 -6.27 -18.44
C MET A 77 -11.39 -6.80 -19.68
N GLN A 78 -12.72 -6.86 -19.66
CA GLN A 78 -13.53 -7.35 -20.80
C GLN A 78 -13.42 -6.47 -22.04
N LYS A 79 -13.13 -5.16 -21.91
CA LYS A 79 -12.91 -4.26 -23.05
C LYS A 79 -11.71 -4.68 -23.91
N HIS A 80 -10.76 -5.42 -23.36
CA HIS A 80 -9.62 -5.94 -24.12
C HIS A 80 -9.95 -7.19 -24.94
N GLY A 81 -11.06 -7.88 -24.66
CA GLY A 81 -11.40 -9.13 -25.36
C GLY A 81 -10.29 -10.18 -25.20
N GLU A 82 -9.81 -10.70 -26.34
CA GLU A 82 -8.70 -11.66 -26.39
C GLU A 82 -7.33 -11.00 -26.62
N ASP A 83 -7.28 -9.66 -26.72
CA ASP A 83 -6.02 -8.95 -26.96
C ASP A 83 -5.15 -8.93 -25.70
N PRO A 84 -3.82 -9.17 -25.83
CA PRO A 84 -2.89 -9.02 -24.71
C PRO A 84 -2.91 -7.62 -24.12
N PHE A 85 -3.04 -7.50 -22.80
CA PHE A 85 -2.98 -6.21 -22.10
C PHE A 85 -2.18 -6.29 -20.81
N ASN A 86 -1.70 -5.13 -20.34
CA ASN A 86 -1.01 -5.01 -19.06
C ASN A 86 -2.04 -4.81 -17.93
N PRO A 87 -2.14 -5.73 -16.95
CA PRO A 87 -3.12 -5.61 -15.86
C PRO A 87 -2.77 -4.54 -14.82
N PHE A 88 -1.54 -4.02 -14.82
CA PHE A 88 -1.04 -3.10 -13.79
C PHE A 88 -1.96 -1.89 -13.57
N PRO A 89 -2.37 -1.11 -14.59
CA PRO A 89 -3.19 0.08 -14.36
C PRO A 89 -4.57 -0.25 -13.80
N ILE A 90 -5.18 -1.36 -14.26
CA ILE A 90 -6.52 -1.78 -13.84
C ILE A 90 -6.50 -2.20 -12.37
N VAL A 91 -5.56 -3.07 -11.99
CA VAL A 91 -5.43 -3.55 -10.61
C VAL A 91 -5.03 -2.41 -9.68
N ASN A 92 -4.10 -1.55 -10.10
CA ASN A 92 -3.64 -0.45 -9.27
C ASN A 92 -4.74 0.58 -9.02
N ASN A 93 -5.52 0.95 -10.05
CA ASN A 93 -6.69 1.79 -9.87
C ASN A 93 -7.71 1.17 -8.90
N ALA A 94 -8.00 -0.13 -9.06
CA ALA A 94 -8.99 -0.83 -8.25
C ALA A 94 -8.67 -0.78 -6.74
N VAL A 95 -7.47 -1.23 -6.40
CA VAL A 95 -6.97 -1.25 -5.01
C VAL A 95 -6.92 0.17 -4.44
N SER A 96 -6.44 1.13 -5.22
CA SER A 96 -6.34 2.52 -4.78
C SER A 96 -7.71 3.11 -4.46
N ASN A 97 -8.74 2.77 -5.24
CA ASN A 97 -10.09 3.24 -5.00
C ASN A 97 -10.70 2.69 -3.71
N ILE A 98 -10.35 1.46 -3.31
CA ILE A 98 -10.81 0.90 -2.03
C ILE A 98 -10.28 1.74 -0.87
N ILE A 99 -8.98 2.05 -0.84
CA ILE A 99 -8.41 2.90 0.21
C ILE A 99 -8.85 4.36 0.09
N CYS A 100 -9.01 4.91 -1.12
CA CYS A 100 -9.58 6.25 -1.34
C CYS A 100 -11.01 6.35 -0.81
N SER A 101 -11.84 5.31 -0.97
CA SER A 101 -13.21 5.33 -0.46
C SER A 101 -13.28 5.35 1.07
N LEU A 102 -12.23 4.89 1.75
CA LEU A 102 -12.11 4.92 3.21
C LEU A 102 -11.46 6.22 3.72
N CYS A 103 -10.49 6.75 2.96
CA CYS A 103 -9.70 7.89 3.38
C CYS A 103 -10.26 9.24 2.90
N PHE A 104 -10.83 9.29 1.70
CA PHE A 104 -11.22 10.50 0.96
C PHE A 104 -12.71 10.53 0.59
N GLY A 105 -13.49 9.56 1.06
CA GLY A 105 -14.93 9.46 0.79
C GLY A 105 -15.30 9.25 -0.68
N GLN A 106 -14.33 9.09 -1.58
CA GLN A 106 -14.56 9.15 -3.02
C GLN A 106 -13.79 8.08 -3.80
N ARG A 107 -14.31 7.80 -5.00
CA ARG A 107 -13.72 6.91 -6.00
C ARG A 107 -13.27 7.73 -7.21
N PHE A 108 -12.13 7.36 -7.79
CA PHE A 108 -11.64 7.96 -9.03
C PHE A 108 -11.92 7.06 -10.23
N ASP A 109 -12.43 7.67 -11.29
CA ASP A 109 -12.66 6.98 -12.56
C ASP A 109 -11.36 6.46 -13.18
N TYR A 110 -11.44 5.33 -13.89
CA TYR A 110 -10.28 4.69 -14.50
C TYR A 110 -9.75 5.46 -15.71
N THR A 111 -10.43 6.48 -16.19
CA THR A 111 -9.95 7.39 -17.23
C THR A 111 -9.34 8.67 -16.65
N ASN A 112 -9.48 8.91 -15.34
CA ASN A 112 -8.98 10.12 -14.69
C ASN A 112 -7.45 10.22 -14.81
N SER A 113 -6.99 11.19 -15.60
CA SER A 113 -5.57 11.37 -15.90
C SER A 113 -4.75 11.93 -14.73
N GLU A 114 -5.36 12.71 -13.82
CA GLU A 114 -4.71 13.23 -12.62
C GLU A 114 -4.43 12.08 -11.65
N PHE A 115 -5.44 11.24 -11.40
CA PHE A 115 -5.30 10.07 -10.54
C PHE A 115 -4.29 9.06 -11.09
N LYS A 116 -4.35 8.74 -12.39
CA LYS A 116 -3.34 7.87 -13.04
C LYS A 116 -1.92 8.38 -12.89
N LYS A 117 -1.70 9.69 -13.06
CA LYS A 117 -0.38 10.30 -12.86
C LYS A 117 0.09 10.13 -11.42
N MET A 118 -0.80 10.37 -10.46
CA MET A 118 -0.52 10.23 -9.04
C MET A 118 -0.18 8.77 -8.66
N LEU A 119 -0.88 7.79 -9.22
CA LEU A 119 -0.59 6.36 -9.05
C LEU A 119 0.78 5.96 -9.60
N ASN A 120 1.11 6.43 -10.80
CA ASN A 120 2.42 6.21 -11.40
C ASN A 120 3.53 6.85 -10.55
N PHE A 121 3.32 8.06 -10.03
CA PHE A 121 4.27 8.71 -9.14
C PHE A 121 4.45 7.96 -7.83
N THR A 122 3.37 7.41 -7.26
CA THR A 122 3.43 6.60 -6.03
C THR A 122 4.26 5.34 -6.23
N SER A 123 4.00 4.59 -7.30
CA SER A 123 4.78 3.39 -7.66
C SER A 123 6.25 3.75 -7.88
N ARG A 124 6.50 4.84 -8.61
CA ARG A 124 7.86 5.31 -8.92
C ARG A 124 8.61 5.75 -7.67
N ALA A 125 7.93 6.42 -6.73
CA ALA A 125 8.53 6.84 -5.47
C ALA A 125 9.10 5.66 -4.69
N LEU A 126 8.35 4.56 -4.59
CA LEU A 126 8.77 3.35 -3.87
C LEU A 126 9.92 2.61 -4.57
N GLU A 127 9.97 2.64 -5.91
CA GLU A 127 11.12 2.13 -6.66
C GLU A 127 12.40 2.92 -6.40
N ILE A 128 12.31 4.26 -6.39
CA ILE A 128 13.49 5.12 -6.21
C ILE A 128 13.96 5.20 -4.75
N CYS A 129 13.13 4.84 -3.75
CA CYS A 129 13.51 4.86 -2.33
C CYS A 129 14.81 4.12 -2.03
N LEU A 130 15.08 3.01 -2.72
CA LEU A 130 16.31 2.22 -2.54
C LEU A 130 17.36 2.47 -3.63
N ASN A 131 17.23 3.56 -4.40
CA ASN A 131 18.21 3.95 -5.41
C ASN A 131 19.51 4.42 -4.74
N ASN A 132 20.64 3.81 -5.14
CA ASN A 132 21.97 4.09 -4.57
C ASN A 132 22.34 5.58 -4.57
N GLN A 133 21.91 6.36 -5.57
CA GLN A 133 22.19 7.81 -5.63
C GLN A 133 21.33 8.60 -4.64
N LEU A 134 20.06 8.23 -4.46
CA LEU A 134 19.16 8.90 -3.51
C LEU A 134 19.49 8.56 -2.06
N LEU A 135 20.01 7.36 -1.79
CA LEU A 135 20.52 7.01 -0.46
C LEU A 135 21.64 7.96 0.00
N LEU A 136 22.39 8.59 -0.92
CA LEU A 136 23.40 9.59 -0.57
C LEU A 136 22.79 10.87 0.00
N VAL A 137 21.52 11.17 -0.25
CA VAL A 137 20.85 12.33 0.37
C VAL A 137 20.79 12.17 1.90
N ASN A 138 20.73 10.92 2.39
CA ASN A 138 20.73 10.62 3.82
C ASN A 138 22.08 10.91 4.48
N ILE A 139 23.16 10.98 3.70
CA ILE A 139 24.52 11.34 4.15
C ILE A 139 24.78 12.83 3.90
N CYS A 140 24.43 13.30 2.70
CA CYS A 140 24.67 14.65 2.19
C CYS A 140 23.35 15.28 1.78
N SER A 141 22.65 15.92 2.72
CA SER A 141 21.30 16.45 2.50
C SER A 141 21.22 17.50 1.39
N TRP A 142 22.31 18.19 1.06
CA TRP A 142 22.34 19.18 -0.03
C TRP A 142 22.17 18.56 -1.43
N LEU A 143 22.47 17.26 -1.60
CA LEU A 143 22.26 16.54 -2.87
C LEU A 143 20.79 16.55 -3.28
N TYR A 144 19.88 16.66 -2.30
CA TYR A 144 18.46 16.83 -2.55
C TYR A 144 18.14 18.00 -3.48
N TYR A 145 18.94 19.07 -3.53
CA TYR A 145 18.65 20.25 -4.35
C TYR A 145 19.19 20.17 -5.79
N LEU A 146 19.92 19.11 -6.14
CA LEU A 146 20.53 18.99 -7.46
C LEU A 146 19.46 18.95 -8.56
N PRO A 147 19.56 19.78 -9.62
CA PRO A 147 18.51 19.94 -10.62
C PRO A 147 18.50 18.84 -11.70
N PHE A 148 19.12 17.69 -11.45
CA PHE A 148 19.28 16.62 -12.44
C PHE A 148 19.13 15.23 -11.81
N GLY A 149 18.95 14.23 -12.68
CA GLY A 149 18.88 12.83 -12.31
C GLY A 149 17.75 12.52 -11.32
N PRO A 150 17.94 11.50 -10.46
CA PRO A 150 16.90 11.06 -9.54
C PRO A 150 16.55 12.09 -8.47
N PHE A 151 17.44 13.05 -8.17
CA PHE A 151 17.17 14.12 -7.20
C PHE A 151 16.06 15.06 -7.69
N LYS A 152 16.11 15.48 -8.97
CA LYS A 152 15.04 16.29 -9.57
C LYS A 152 13.72 15.50 -9.63
N GLU A 153 13.81 14.22 -10.00
CA GLU A 153 12.65 13.33 -10.07
C GLU A 153 11.95 13.21 -8.71
N LEU A 154 12.72 12.96 -7.63
CA LEU A 154 12.20 12.90 -6.27
C LEU A 154 11.45 14.18 -5.87
N ARG A 155 12.05 15.36 -6.13
CA ARG A 155 11.41 16.65 -5.81
C ARG A 155 10.13 16.89 -6.60
N GLN A 156 10.06 16.44 -7.84
CA GLN A 156 8.87 16.58 -8.66
C GLN A 156 7.74 15.70 -8.11
N ILE A 157 8.04 14.44 -7.79
CA ILE A 157 7.10 13.51 -7.15
C ILE A 157 6.60 14.08 -5.82
N GLU A 158 7.48 14.65 -5.00
CA GLU A 158 7.13 15.33 -3.74
C GLU A 158 6.10 16.42 -3.94
N LYS A 159 6.37 17.32 -4.89
CA LYS A 159 5.54 18.46 -5.16
C LYS A 159 4.16 18.05 -5.67
N ASP A 160 4.12 17.07 -6.58
CA ASP A 160 2.87 16.64 -7.21
C ASP A 160 1.97 15.88 -6.22
N LEU A 161 2.55 14.97 -5.41
CA LEU A 161 1.82 14.30 -4.32
C LEU A 161 1.32 15.30 -3.28
N THR A 162 2.16 16.26 -2.89
CA THR A 162 1.78 17.30 -1.93
C THR A 162 0.62 18.12 -2.44
N THR A 163 0.67 18.53 -3.71
CA THR A 163 -0.40 19.33 -4.34
C THR A 163 -1.70 18.56 -4.40
N PHE A 164 -1.65 17.27 -4.78
CA PHE A 164 -2.82 16.41 -4.87
C PHE A 164 -3.49 16.20 -3.49
N LEU A 165 -2.74 15.76 -2.49
CA LEU A 165 -3.30 15.47 -1.16
C LEU A 165 -3.79 16.74 -0.44
N LYS A 166 -3.08 17.87 -0.58
CA LYS A 166 -3.55 19.15 0.00
C LYS A 166 -4.81 19.66 -0.66
N LYS A 167 -4.99 19.45 -1.97
CA LYS A 167 -6.24 19.75 -2.66
C LYS A 167 -7.38 18.91 -2.07
N ILE A 168 -7.20 17.60 -1.91
CA ILE A 168 -8.20 16.73 -1.29
C ILE A 168 -8.56 17.17 0.13
N ILE A 169 -7.58 17.44 1.00
CA ILE A 169 -7.85 17.91 2.37
C ILE A 169 -8.61 19.24 2.36
N LYS A 170 -8.21 20.16 1.47
CA LYS A 170 -8.87 21.45 1.34
C LYS A 170 -10.33 21.29 0.92
N ASP A 171 -10.61 20.45 -0.08
CA ASP A 171 -11.96 20.20 -0.56
C ASP A 171 -12.86 19.65 0.57
N HIS A 172 -12.35 18.71 1.38
CA HIS A 172 -13.07 18.19 2.55
C HIS A 172 -13.30 19.27 3.61
N ARG A 173 -12.33 20.16 3.84
CA ARG A 173 -12.51 21.23 4.81
C ARG A 173 -13.60 22.22 4.39
N GLU A 174 -13.73 22.49 3.09
CA GLU A 174 -14.76 23.37 2.55
C GLU A 174 -16.15 22.71 2.54
N SER A 175 -16.23 21.38 2.39
CA SER A 175 -17.48 20.61 2.37
C SER A 175 -17.82 19.89 3.68
N LEU A 176 -17.08 20.16 4.77
CA LEU A 176 -17.18 19.40 6.02
C LEU A 176 -18.58 19.53 6.64
N ASP A 177 -19.27 18.40 6.76
CA ASP A 177 -20.52 18.28 7.51
C ASP A 177 -20.24 17.64 8.87
N ALA A 178 -20.31 18.45 9.93
CA ALA A 178 -20.04 18.00 11.29
C ALA A 178 -21.06 16.98 11.82
N GLU A 179 -22.26 16.93 11.25
CA GLU A 179 -23.30 15.98 11.68
C GLU A 179 -23.14 14.61 11.02
N ASN A 180 -22.48 14.54 9.86
CA ASN A 180 -22.37 13.33 9.06
C ASN A 180 -20.98 13.18 8.41
N PRO A 181 -19.93 12.89 9.21
CA PRO A 181 -18.59 12.66 8.67
C PRO A 181 -18.55 11.39 7.81
N GLN A 182 -18.08 11.53 6.57
CA GLN A 182 -18.22 10.47 5.56
C GLN A 182 -17.00 9.54 5.49
N ASP A 183 -15.84 10.02 5.93
CA ASP A 183 -14.57 9.32 5.78
C ASP A 183 -13.56 9.70 6.87
N PHE A 184 -12.34 9.18 6.70
CA PHE A 184 -11.23 9.41 7.60
C PHE A 184 -10.85 10.89 7.75
N ILE A 185 -10.82 11.65 6.66
CA ILE A 185 -10.42 13.06 6.67
C ILE A 185 -11.41 13.85 7.50
N ASP A 186 -12.72 13.68 7.24
CA ASP A 186 -13.76 14.37 8.00
C ASP A 186 -13.66 14.08 9.50
N MET A 187 -13.57 12.79 9.87
CA MET A 187 -13.43 12.38 11.27
C MET A 187 -12.18 12.98 11.92
N TYR A 188 -11.07 13.07 11.19
CA TYR A 188 -9.84 13.66 11.72
C TYR A 188 -9.97 15.18 11.88
N LEU A 189 -10.55 15.88 10.90
CA LEU A 189 -10.77 17.33 10.96
C LEU A 189 -11.68 17.70 12.14
N LEU A 190 -12.78 16.96 12.35
CA LEU A 190 -13.65 17.17 13.51
C LEU A 190 -12.92 16.92 14.83
N HIS A 191 -12.05 15.92 14.89
CA HIS A 191 -11.26 15.64 16.08
C HIS A 191 -10.23 16.75 16.37
N VAL A 192 -9.61 17.32 15.33
CA VAL A 192 -8.74 18.50 15.47
C VAL A 192 -9.53 19.69 16.04
N GLU A 193 -10.73 19.93 15.53
CA GLU A 193 -11.59 21.02 16.03
C GLU A 193 -12.01 20.81 17.49
N GLU A 194 -12.36 19.57 17.88
CA GLU A 194 -12.71 19.22 19.26
C GLU A 194 -11.53 19.44 20.22
N GLU A 195 -10.34 18.95 19.87
CA GLU A 195 -9.13 19.12 20.69
C GLU A 195 -8.73 20.59 20.83
N SER A 196 -8.86 21.38 19.76
CA SER A 196 -8.56 22.82 19.78
C SER A 196 -9.46 23.59 20.75
N LYS A 197 -10.74 23.23 20.85
CA LYS A 197 -11.70 23.85 21.80
C LYS A 197 -11.38 23.50 23.25
N ASN A 198 -10.78 22.34 23.49
CA ASN A 198 -10.43 21.86 24.82
C ASN A 198 -9.11 22.43 25.36
N ASN A 199 -8.46 23.37 24.66
CA ASN A 199 -7.15 23.97 25.02
C ASN A 199 -6.08 22.92 25.37
N SER A 200 -6.13 21.73 24.74
CA SER A 200 -5.11 20.72 24.90
C SER A 200 -3.87 21.10 24.05
N ASN A 201 -2.66 20.83 24.55
CA ASN A 201 -1.47 20.74 23.70
C ASN A 201 -1.60 19.47 22.84
N SER A 202 -2.54 19.47 21.92
CA SER A 202 -2.88 18.34 21.07
C SER A 202 -1.80 18.11 20.02
N SER A 203 -1.56 16.84 19.70
CA SER A 203 -0.70 16.45 18.59
C SER A 203 -1.46 16.29 17.26
N PHE A 204 -2.75 16.63 17.25
CA PHE A 204 -3.61 16.53 16.07
C PHE A 204 -3.68 17.89 15.38
N ASP A 205 -3.14 17.95 14.17
CA ASP A 205 -3.22 19.12 13.29
C ASP A 205 -3.34 18.67 11.82
N GLU A 206 -3.68 19.62 10.95
CA GLU A 206 -3.91 19.38 9.52
C GLU A 206 -2.63 19.02 8.76
N ASP A 207 -1.46 19.54 9.17
CA ASP A 207 -0.19 19.17 8.57
C ASP A 207 0.13 17.70 8.90
N TYR A 208 -0.20 17.23 10.11
CA TYR A 208 -0.08 15.84 10.50
C TYR A 208 -1.07 14.94 9.74
N LEU A 209 -2.30 15.41 9.51
CA LEU A 209 -3.29 14.72 8.68
C LEU A 209 -2.73 14.41 7.29
N PHE A 210 -2.10 15.39 6.65
CA PHE A 210 -1.45 15.23 5.34
C PHE A 210 -0.48 14.02 5.30
N TYR A 211 0.36 13.87 6.33
CA TYR A 211 1.28 12.72 6.40
C TYR A 211 0.54 11.40 6.63
N ILE A 212 -0.51 11.39 7.47
CA ILE A 212 -1.29 10.17 7.73
C ILE A 212 -2.00 9.71 6.47
N ILE A 213 -2.68 10.60 5.74
CA ILE A 213 -3.39 10.20 4.54
C ILE A 213 -2.43 9.75 3.43
N GLY A 214 -1.27 10.38 3.31
CA GLY A 214 -0.22 9.95 2.39
C GLY A 214 0.28 8.55 2.74
N ASP A 215 0.58 8.29 4.02
CA ASP A 215 0.99 6.99 4.52
C ASP A 215 -0.06 5.90 4.25
N LEU A 216 -1.33 6.16 4.57
CA LEU A 216 -2.42 5.20 4.37
C LEU A 216 -2.64 4.90 2.89
N PHE A 217 -2.68 5.94 2.06
CA PHE A 217 -2.88 5.83 0.62
C PHE A 217 -1.75 5.04 -0.06
N ILE A 218 -0.48 5.39 0.19
CA ILE A 218 0.67 4.75 -0.43
C ILE A 218 0.80 3.29 0.04
N ALA A 219 0.67 3.05 1.35
CA ALA A 219 0.81 1.71 1.92
C ALA A 219 -0.30 0.76 1.46
N GLY A 220 -1.55 1.24 1.40
CA GLY A 220 -2.70 0.44 0.97
C GLY A 220 -2.69 0.14 -0.53
N THR A 221 -2.27 1.12 -1.34
CA THR A 221 -2.24 1.02 -2.80
C THR A 221 -1.18 0.05 -3.31
N ASP A 222 0.09 0.31 -3.04
CA ASP A 222 1.18 -0.35 -3.76
C ASP A 222 1.37 -1.81 -3.33
N THR A 223 1.23 -2.08 -2.02
CA THR A 223 1.45 -3.43 -1.47
C THR A 223 0.38 -4.44 -1.91
N THR A 224 -0.89 -4.05 -1.86
CA THR A 224 -2.00 -4.92 -2.28
C THR A 224 -2.02 -5.09 -3.81
N THR A 225 -1.72 -4.02 -4.57
CA THR A 225 -1.58 -4.08 -6.03
C THR A 225 -0.51 -5.10 -6.42
N ASN A 226 0.70 -4.99 -5.88
CA ASN A 226 1.81 -5.89 -6.22
C ASN A 226 1.51 -7.34 -5.82
N SER A 227 0.84 -7.54 -4.69
CA SER A 227 0.39 -8.88 -4.25
C SER A 227 -0.58 -9.52 -5.25
N LEU A 228 -1.58 -8.77 -5.72
CA LEU A 228 -2.53 -9.24 -6.74
C LEU A 228 -1.86 -9.48 -8.09
N LEU A 229 -0.95 -8.60 -8.51
CA LEU A 229 -0.22 -8.76 -9.77
C LEU A 229 0.68 -10.00 -9.76
N TRP A 230 1.36 -10.28 -8.64
CA TRP A 230 2.08 -11.54 -8.49
C TRP A 230 1.12 -12.74 -8.59
N CYS A 231 -0.04 -12.69 -7.93
CA CYS A 231 -1.04 -13.76 -8.04
C CYS A 231 -1.46 -13.98 -9.51
N LEU A 232 -1.80 -12.92 -10.24
CA LEU A 232 -2.15 -13.00 -11.66
C LEU A 232 -1.03 -13.58 -12.52
N LEU A 233 0.22 -13.16 -12.27
CA LEU A 233 1.38 -13.68 -12.98
C LEU A 233 1.61 -15.18 -12.72
N TYR A 234 1.48 -15.63 -11.47
CA TYR A 234 1.60 -17.06 -11.17
C TYR A 234 0.44 -17.89 -11.72
N MET A 235 -0.79 -17.38 -11.68
CA MET A 235 -1.94 -18.09 -12.26
C MET A 235 -1.81 -18.24 -13.78
N SER A 236 -1.32 -17.20 -14.46
CA SER A 236 -1.06 -17.26 -15.92
C SER A 236 0.14 -18.13 -16.30
N LEU A 237 1.06 -18.40 -15.37
CA LEU A 237 2.19 -19.33 -15.55
C LEU A 237 1.87 -20.78 -15.20
N ASN A 238 0.88 -21.03 -14.33
CA ASN A 238 0.54 -22.36 -13.81
C ASN A 238 -0.95 -22.66 -14.03
N PRO A 239 -1.37 -23.00 -15.26
CA PRO A 239 -2.78 -23.24 -15.59
C PRO A 239 -3.41 -24.38 -14.79
N ASP A 240 -2.64 -25.40 -14.42
CA ASP A 240 -3.10 -26.52 -13.60
C ASP A 240 -3.45 -26.10 -12.16
N ILE A 241 -2.69 -25.17 -11.59
CA ILE A 241 -2.98 -24.59 -10.28
C ILE A 241 -4.20 -23.68 -10.38
N GLN A 242 -4.27 -22.86 -11.43
CA GLN A 242 -5.40 -21.98 -11.68
C GLN A 242 -6.71 -22.75 -11.80
N GLU A 243 -6.70 -23.90 -12.49
CA GLU A 243 -7.90 -24.73 -12.63
C GLU A 243 -8.33 -25.36 -11.30
N LYS A 244 -7.40 -25.86 -10.49
CA LYS A 244 -7.73 -26.37 -9.15
C LYS A 244 -8.32 -25.31 -8.22
N VAL A 245 -7.83 -24.06 -8.32
CA VAL A 245 -8.43 -22.93 -7.60
C VAL A 245 -9.86 -22.69 -8.09
N HIS A 246 -10.07 -22.68 -9.40
CA HIS A 246 -11.40 -22.49 -9.99
C HIS A 246 -12.37 -23.63 -9.60
N GLU A 247 -11.95 -24.89 -9.64
CA GLU A 247 -12.75 -26.04 -9.20
C GLU A 247 -13.20 -25.90 -7.74
N GLU A 248 -12.33 -25.40 -6.85
CA GLU A 248 -12.69 -25.12 -5.46
C GLU A 248 -13.68 -23.96 -5.34
N ILE A 249 -13.51 -22.90 -6.14
CA ILE A 249 -14.45 -21.76 -6.19
C ILE A 249 -15.84 -22.24 -6.64
N GLU A 250 -15.93 -23.02 -7.72
CA GLU A 250 -17.20 -23.55 -8.21
C GLU A 250 -17.88 -24.44 -7.19
N ARG A 251 -17.11 -25.28 -6.47
CA ARG A 251 -17.65 -26.16 -5.43
C ARG A 251 -18.23 -25.40 -4.22
N VAL A 252 -17.61 -24.31 -3.80
CA VAL A 252 -17.96 -23.59 -2.55
C VAL A 252 -18.90 -22.40 -2.80
N ILE A 253 -18.67 -21.68 -3.89
CA ILE A 253 -19.34 -20.42 -4.21
C ILE A 253 -20.33 -20.59 -5.37
N GLY A 254 -19.91 -21.34 -6.40
CA GLY A 254 -20.63 -21.47 -7.67
C GLY A 254 -20.43 -20.27 -8.59
N ALA A 255 -20.99 -20.32 -9.80
CA ALA A 255 -20.74 -19.33 -10.84
C ALA A 255 -21.39 -17.94 -10.60
N ASP A 256 -22.59 -17.89 -10.01
CA ASP A 256 -23.40 -16.65 -10.00
C ASP A 256 -23.27 -15.83 -8.71
N ARG A 257 -22.87 -16.46 -7.59
CA ARG A 257 -22.80 -15.80 -6.29
C ARG A 257 -21.48 -15.05 -6.15
N ALA A 258 -21.55 -13.80 -5.68
CA ALA A 258 -20.34 -13.05 -5.33
C ALA A 258 -19.60 -13.70 -4.13
N PRO A 259 -18.26 -13.69 -4.14
CA PRO A 259 -17.48 -14.25 -3.03
C PRO A 259 -17.62 -13.42 -1.74
N SER A 260 -17.56 -14.10 -0.60
CA SER A 260 -17.53 -13.50 0.74
C SER A 260 -16.35 -14.05 1.54
N LEU A 261 -15.89 -13.32 2.54
CA LEU A 261 -14.84 -13.78 3.47
C LEU A 261 -15.30 -14.95 4.34
N THR A 262 -16.61 -15.13 4.47
CA THR A 262 -17.18 -16.31 5.14
C THR A 262 -16.88 -17.61 4.39
N ASP A 263 -16.66 -17.54 3.07
CA ASP A 263 -16.31 -18.69 2.22
C ASP A 263 -14.88 -19.17 2.48
N LYS A 264 -13.99 -18.26 2.93
CA LYS A 264 -12.56 -18.51 3.08
C LYS A 264 -12.23 -19.79 3.86
N ALA A 265 -12.95 -20.06 4.95
CA ALA A 265 -12.70 -21.23 5.80
C ALA A 265 -12.93 -22.58 5.07
N GLN A 266 -13.69 -22.57 3.98
CA GLN A 266 -14.01 -23.75 3.16
C GLN A 266 -13.14 -23.84 1.89
N MET A 267 -12.20 -22.90 1.71
CA MET A 267 -11.36 -22.80 0.52
C MET A 267 -9.86 -22.92 0.84
N PRO A 268 -9.42 -24.05 1.42
CA PRO A 268 -8.04 -24.23 1.87
C PRO A 268 -7.02 -24.20 0.71
N TYR A 269 -7.38 -24.66 -0.49
CA TYR A 269 -6.44 -24.68 -1.62
C TYR A 269 -6.20 -23.27 -2.17
N THR A 270 -7.25 -22.47 -2.25
CA THR A 270 -7.21 -21.05 -2.61
C THR A 270 -6.40 -20.25 -1.60
N GLU A 271 -6.64 -20.45 -0.29
CA GLU A 271 -5.85 -19.81 0.76
C GLU A 271 -4.38 -20.21 0.68
N ALA A 272 -4.09 -21.50 0.51
CA ALA A 272 -2.72 -22.00 0.36
C ALA A 272 -2.02 -21.40 -0.88
N THR A 273 -2.74 -21.24 -1.99
CA THR A 273 -2.20 -20.63 -3.22
C THR A 273 -1.82 -19.17 -3.00
N ILE A 274 -2.70 -18.37 -2.38
CA ILE A 274 -2.42 -16.96 -2.06
C ILE A 274 -1.23 -16.86 -1.11
N MET A 275 -1.22 -17.70 -0.06
CA MET A 275 -0.12 -17.73 0.91
C MET A 275 1.21 -18.12 0.28
N GLU A 276 1.21 -19.07 -0.67
CA GLU A 276 2.43 -19.48 -1.36
C GLU A 276 2.97 -18.36 -2.27
N VAL A 277 2.10 -17.64 -2.97
CA VAL A 277 2.51 -16.47 -3.76
C VAL A 277 3.15 -15.41 -2.84
N GLN A 278 2.54 -15.12 -1.69
CA GLN A 278 3.10 -14.18 -0.70
C GLN A 278 4.42 -14.68 -0.09
N ARG A 279 4.59 -16.00 0.07
CA ARG A 279 5.83 -16.61 0.57
C ARG A 279 6.95 -16.50 -0.46
N LEU A 280 6.64 -16.72 -1.75
CA LEU A 280 7.59 -16.61 -2.85
C LEU A 280 8.01 -15.15 -3.09
N ASN A 281 7.04 -14.23 -3.01
CA ASN A 281 7.25 -12.81 -3.28
C ASN A 281 6.72 -11.99 -2.11
N ALA A 282 7.53 -11.93 -1.05
CA ALA A 282 7.26 -11.06 0.07
C ALA A 282 7.25 -9.59 -0.42
N VAL A 283 6.06 -8.97 -0.46
CA VAL A 283 5.88 -7.65 -1.08
C VAL A 283 6.72 -6.56 -0.44
N VAL A 284 7.07 -6.69 0.84
CA VAL A 284 8.04 -5.81 1.54
C VAL A 284 9.19 -6.68 2.08
N PRO A 285 10.19 -7.05 1.26
CA PRO A 285 11.15 -8.10 1.59
C PRO A 285 12.06 -7.76 2.78
N LEU A 286 12.40 -6.47 2.96
CA LEU A 286 13.21 -5.99 4.09
C LEU A 286 12.39 -5.47 5.27
N SER A 287 11.05 -5.54 5.20
CA SER A 287 10.15 -4.78 6.08
C SER A 287 10.44 -3.27 6.05
N ILE A 288 9.68 -2.48 6.81
CA ILE A 288 10.04 -1.08 7.10
C ILE A 288 11.11 -1.10 8.19
N PRO A 289 12.23 -0.38 8.06
CA PRO A 289 13.28 -0.49 9.06
C PRO A 289 12.89 0.06 10.44
N HIS A 290 13.52 -0.53 11.45
CA HIS A 290 13.29 -0.23 12.85
C HIS A 290 14.55 0.33 13.52
N MET A 291 14.35 1.16 14.54
CA MET A 291 15.41 1.61 15.44
C MET A 291 15.06 1.30 16.89
N THR A 292 16.09 1.09 17.71
CA THR A 292 15.93 0.86 19.15
C THR A 292 15.61 2.18 19.85
N SER A 293 14.49 2.23 20.59
CA SER A 293 14.08 3.43 21.35
C SER A 293 14.95 3.71 22.57
N GLU A 294 15.64 2.69 23.08
CA GLU A 294 16.54 2.76 24.22
C GLU A 294 17.73 1.82 23.98
N LYS A 295 18.82 1.99 24.71
CA LYS A 295 19.96 1.06 24.63
C LYS A 295 19.50 -0.34 25.02
N THR A 296 19.56 -1.28 24.09
CA THR A 296 19.16 -2.67 24.36
C THR A 296 20.39 -3.50 24.78
N GLY A 297 20.32 -4.13 25.96
CA GLY A 297 21.26 -5.19 26.35
C GLY A 297 20.98 -6.50 25.61
N LYS A 298 21.89 -7.49 25.73
CA LYS A 298 21.96 -8.77 24.98
C LYS A 298 20.72 -9.72 25.04
N SER A 299 19.54 -9.29 25.47
CA SER A 299 18.35 -10.17 25.52
C SER A 299 17.50 -10.04 24.24
N ARG A 300 17.67 -11.00 23.32
CA ARG A 300 16.90 -11.13 22.05
C ARG A 300 15.37 -11.12 22.24
N ALA A 301 14.87 -11.51 23.42
CA ALA A 301 13.44 -11.55 23.73
C ALA A 301 12.78 -10.16 23.78
N ARG A 302 13.50 -9.11 24.26
CA ARG A 302 12.95 -7.75 24.36
C ARG A 302 12.76 -7.12 22.97
N ALA A 303 13.71 -7.35 22.05
CA ALA A 303 13.62 -6.88 20.66
C ALA A 303 12.39 -7.43 19.92
N ARG A 304 12.05 -8.73 20.09
CA ARG A 304 10.87 -9.35 19.45
C ARG A 304 9.53 -8.75 19.92
N LYS A 305 9.43 -8.33 21.19
CA LYS A 305 8.20 -7.72 21.73
C LYS A 305 7.94 -6.33 21.14
N GLU A 306 9.00 -5.57 20.85
CA GLU A 306 8.91 -4.22 20.29
C GLU A 306 8.55 -4.22 18.79
N ILE A 307 9.05 -5.19 18.01
CA ILE A 307 8.67 -5.36 16.58
C ILE A 307 7.15 -5.55 16.44
N ARG A 308 6.52 -6.29 17.36
CA ARG A 308 5.06 -6.51 17.36
C ARG A 308 4.23 -5.24 17.56
N LYS A 309 4.82 -4.12 17.99
CA LYS A 309 4.07 -2.86 18.15
C LYS A 309 3.78 -2.17 16.82
N ARG A 310 4.54 -2.46 15.75
CA ARG A 310 4.38 -1.86 14.41
C ARG A 310 3.81 -2.85 13.38
N VAL A 311 2.98 -3.80 13.82
CA VAL A 311 2.23 -4.68 12.91
C VAL A 311 1.46 -3.82 11.89
N CYS A 312 1.29 -4.31 10.67
CA CYS A 312 0.59 -3.57 9.62
C CYS A 312 -0.81 -3.17 10.09
N MET A 313 -1.14 -1.87 10.01
CA MET A 313 -2.46 -1.36 10.41
C MET A 313 -3.55 -1.84 9.46
N GLY A 314 -3.22 -1.95 8.17
CA GLY A 314 -4.12 -2.40 7.11
C GLY A 314 -4.11 -3.90 6.85
N GLU A 315 -3.50 -4.73 7.71
CA GLU A 315 -3.34 -6.17 7.44
C GLU A 315 -4.68 -6.86 7.14
N GLN A 316 -5.71 -6.54 7.91
CA GLN A 316 -7.03 -7.14 7.72
C GLN A 316 -7.64 -6.70 6.40
N LEU A 317 -7.56 -5.41 6.07
CA LEU A 317 -8.03 -4.88 4.79
C LEU A 317 -7.32 -5.54 3.61
N ALA A 318 -5.98 -5.56 3.63
CA ALA A 318 -5.18 -6.14 2.56
C ALA A 318 -5.50 -7.64 2.34
N LYS A 319 -5.70 -8.42 3.42
CA LYS A 319 -6.13 -9.83 3.30
C LYS A 319 -7.52 -9.97 2.68
N MET A 320 -8.44 -9.07 3.03
CA MET A 320 -9.80 -9.09 2.49
C MET A 320 -9.80 -8.74 1.01
N GLU A 321 -9.14 -7.63 0.63
CA GLU A 321 -9.00 -7.20 -0.75
C GLU A 321 -8.34 -8.28 -1.60
N LEU A 322 -7.20 -8.81 -1.13
CA LEU A 322 -6.47 -9.85 -1.86
C LEU A 322 -7.34 -11.09 -2.08
N PHE A 323 -8.04 -11.58 -1.05
CA PHE A 323 -8.89 -12.76 -1.19
C PHE A 323 -10.08 -12.51 -2.12
N LEU A 324 -10.87 -11.47 -1.86
CA LEU A 324 -12.09 -11.20 -2.62
C LEU A 324 -11.78 -10.86 -4.08
N MET A 325 -10.76 -10.04 -4.36
CA MET A 325 -10.34 -9.73 -5.72
C MET A 325 -9.78 -10.95 -6.42
N PHE A 326 -8.91 -11.73 -5.78
CA PHE A 326 -8.35 -12.95 -6.36
C PHE A 326 -9.43 -13.97 -6.71
N VAL A 327 -10.34 -14.27 -5.77
CA VAL A 327 -11.43 -15.20 -6.00
C VAL A 327 -12.36 -14.69 -7.09
N SER A 328 -12.75 -13.42 -7.07
CA SER A 328 -13.62 -12.85 -8.11
C SER A 328 -12.98 -12.92 -9.51
N LEU A 329 -11.67 -12.67 -9.60
CA LEU A 329 -10.90 -12.80 -10.84
C LEU A 329 -10.88 -14.25 -11.35
N MET A 330 -10.55 -15.21 -10.49
CA MET A 330 -10.48 -16.64 -10.84
C MET A 330 -11.87 -17.26 -11.11
N GLN A 331 -12.92 -16.69 -10.53
CA GLN A 331 -14.31 -17.07 -10.82
C GLN A 331 -14.74 -16.59 -12.21
N SER A 332 -14.37 -15.35 -12.59
CA SER A 332 -14.86 -14.73 -13.83
C SER A 332 -14.01 -15.03 -15.07
N PHE A 333 -12.72 -15.35 -14.90
CA PHE A 333 -11.77 -15.42 -16.00
C PHE A 333 -10.77 -16.57 -15.86
N THR A 334 -10.28 -17.02 -17.01
CA THR A 334 -9.04 -17.77 -17.16
C THR A 334 -7.96 -16.80 -17.66
N PHE A 335 -6.79 -16.83 -17.02
CA PHE A 335 -5.64 -16.01 -17.36
C PHE A 335 -4.55 -16.85 -18.04
N ALA A 336 -3.99 -16.34 -19.13
CA ALA A 336 -2.88 -16.95 -19.84
C ALA A 336 -1.85 -15.90 -20.28
N LEU A 337 -0.62 -16.34 -20.50
CA LEU A 337 0.37 -15.51 -21.18
C LEU A 337 0.15 -15.55 -22.71
N PRO A 338 0.44 -14.45 -23.43
CA PRO A 338 0.41 -14.45 -24.89
C PRO A 338 1.37 -15.51 -25.45
N LYS A 339 0.94 -16.25 -26.49
CA LYS A 339 1.69 -17.39 -27.06
C LYS A 339 3.12 -17.04 -27.49
N ASP A 340 3.33 -15.82 -27.98
CA ASP A 340 4.62 -15.32 -28.47
C ASP A 340 5.39 -14.47 -27.44
N SER A 341 4.92 -14.43 -26.18
CA SER A 341 5.58 -13.64 -25.14
C SER A 341 6.88 -14.29 -24.67
N LYS A 342 7.89 -13.47 -24.40
CA LYS A 342 9.08 -13.92 -23.68
C LYS A 342 8.66 -14.37 -22.29
N LYS A 343 9.32 -15.42 -21.78
CA LYS A 343 9.13 -15.87 -20.39
C LYS A 343 9.24 -14.68 -19.43
N PRO A 344 8.22 -14.43 -18.58
CA PRO A 344 8.24 -13.33 -17.63
C PRO A 344 9.43 -13.41 -16.68
N ILE A 345 9.95 -12.25 -16.28
CA ILE A 345 11.03 -12.13 -15.32
C ILE A 345 10.46 -12.22 -13.91
N LEU A 346 10.88 -13.22 -13.13
CA LEU A 346 10.36 -13.49 -11.78
C LEU A 346 11.20 -12.88 -10.65
N THR A 347 12.33 -12.21 -10.95
CA THR A 347 13.21 -11.63 -9.93
C THR A 347 12.63 -10.36 -9.27
N GLY A 348 11.55 -9.81 -9.82
CA GLY A 348 10.90 -8.58 -9.36
C GLY A 348 11.76 -7.31 -9.57
N LYS A 349 11.08 -6.17 -9.69
CA LYS A 349 11.69 -4.85 -9.60
C LYS A 349 11.87 -4.50 -8.13
N TYR A 350 13.11 -4.32 -7.73
CA TYR A 350 13.46 -4.06 -6.33
C TYR A 350 13.31 -2.57 -6.00
N GLY A 351 12.46 -2.29 -5.01
CA GLY A 351 12.31 -0.99 -4.36
C GLY A 351 11.99 -1.20 -2.88
N LEU A 352 11.30 -0.25 -2.24
CA LEU A 352 10.73 -0.50 -0.91
C LEU A 352 9.75 -1.68 -0.94
N THR A 353 9.04 -1.84 -2.06
CA THR A 353 8.21 -2.98 -2.39
C THR A 353 8.84 -3.83 -3.50
N LEU A 354 8.44 -5.11 -3.60
CA LEU A 354 8.83 -6.02 -4.66
C LEU A 354 7.71 -6.16 -5.69
N ALA A 355 7.78 -5.39 -6.76
CA ALA A 355 6.79 -5.41 -7.85
C ALA A 355 7.21 -6.40 -8.96
N PRO A 356 6.28 -7.07 -9.66
CA PRO A 356 6.62 -7.80 -10.87
C PRO A 356 7.08 -6.83 -11.98
N HIS A 357 7.89 -7.33 -12.92
CA HIS A 357 8.14 -6.58 -14.15
C HIS A 357 6.84 -6.46 -14.95
N PRO A 358 6.63 -5.39 -15.74
CA PRO A 358 5.46 -5.28 -16.60
C PRO A 358 5.31 -6.53 -17.48
N PHE A 359 4.11 -7.12 -17.46
CA PHE A 359 3.76 -8.31 -18.21
C PHE A 359 2.38 -8.11 -18.85
N ASN A 360 2.17 -8.77 -19.98
CA ASN A 360 0.86 -8.80 -20.61
C ASN A 360 0.20 -10.16 -20.35
N ILE A 361 -1.11 -10.14 -20.20
CA ILE A 361 -1.95 -11.33 -20.07
C ILE A 361 -3.07 -11.29 -21.10
N ILE A 362 -3.60 -12.46 -21.41
CA ILE A 362 -4.85 -12.66 -22.13
C ILE A 362 -5.86 -13.21 -21.14
N ILE A 363 -7.12 -12.79 -21.27
CA ILE A 363 -8.23 -13.32 -20.50
C ILE A 363 -9.16 -14.12 -21.40
N SER A 364 -9.76 -15.16 -20.84
CA SER A 364 -10.90 -15.86 -21.43
C SER A 364 -12.01 -15.89 -20.39
N LYS A 365 -13.23 -15.54 -20.78
CA LYS A 365 -14.38 -15.56 -19.86
C LYS A 365 -14.70 -17.01 -19.48
N ARG A 366 -15.03 -17.24 -18.21
CA ARG A 366 -15.59 -18.50 -17.72
C ARG A 366 -17.12 -18.51 -17.77
#